data_AF-A0A822J5C5-F1
#
_entry.id   AF-A0A822J5C5-F1
#
_cell.length_a   1.000
_cell.length_b   1.000
_cell.length_c   1.000
_cell.angle_alpha   90.00
_cell.angle_beta   90.00
_cell.angle_gamma   90.00
#
_symmetry.space_group_name_H-M   'P 1'
#
loop_
_entity.id
_entity.type
_entity.pdbx_description
1 polymer ?
#
loop_
_entity_poly.entity_id
_entity_poly.type
_entity_poly.pdbx_seq_one_letter_code
_entity_poly.pdbx_strand_id
1 'polypeptide(L)' 'MQSIITLIINNQNGRGASIEKVVSEAAMKGLGREVIFDCIEHLKFHGEAYEPKNGEIKYVF' A
#
# COMPACT_ATOMS: atom_id res chain seq x y z
N MET A 1 -3.70 -2.15 9.39
CA MET A 1 -3.26 -3.14 8.38
C MET A 1 -4.35 -3.47 7.36
N GLN A 2 -5.49 -4.10 7.71
CA GLN A 2 -6.52 -4.45 6.71
C GLN A 2 -6.98 -3.28 5.83
N SER A 3 -7.13 -2.08 6.40
CA SER A 3 -7.53 -0.90 5.64
C SER A 3 -6.53 -0.49 4.55
N ILE A 4 -5.22 -0.69 4.76
CA ILE A 4 -4.18 -0.37 3.78
C ILE A 4 -4.10 -1.45 2.70
N ILE A 5 -4.20 -2.72 3.08
CA ILE A 5 -4.27 -3.83 2.12
C ILE A 5 -5.45 -3.63 1.16
N THR A 6 -6.65 -3.31 1.67
CA THR A 6 -7.81 -3.02 0.83
C THR A 6 -7.56 -1.84 -0.11
N LEU A 7 -6.91 -0.78 0.36
CA LEU A 7 -6.55 0.35 -0.50
C LEU A 7 -5.55 -0.04 -1.58
N ILE A 8 -4.56 -0.88 -1.28
CA ILE A 8 -3.62 -1.41 -2.27
C ILE A 8 -4.39 -2.23 -3.32
N ILE A 9 -5.16 -3.24 -2.90
CA ILE A 9 -5.91 -4.13 -3.79
C ILE A 9 -6.85 -3.33 -4.71
N ASN A 10 -7.63 -2.40 -4.15
CA ASN A 10 -8.60 -1.62 -4.92
C ASN A 10 -7.96 -0.63 -5.91
N ASN A 11 -6.71 -0.22 -5.66
CA ASN A 11 -5.98 0.69 -6.54
C ASN A 11 -5.05 -0.03 -7.54
N GLN A 12 -4.99 -1.36 -7.51
CA GLN A 12 -4.19 -2.14 -8.46
C GLN A 12 -4.83 -2.16 -9.85
N ASN A 13 -4.21 -1.49 -10.81
CA ASN A 13 -4.66 -1.48 -12.22
C ASN A 13 -3.82 -2.41 -13.10
N GLY A 14 -3.66 -3.67 -12.69
CA GLY A 14 -2.88 -4.69 -13.41
C GLY A 14 -1.36 -4.56 -13.31
N ARG A 15 -0.82 -3.36 -13.01
CA ARG A 15 0.62 -3.10 -12.88
C ARG A 15 1.10 -2.83 -11.44
N GLY A 16 0.17 -2.46 -10.54
CA GLY A 16 0.42 -2.10 -9.15
C GLY A 16 -0.54 -0.98 -8.73
N ALA A 17 -0.58 -0.64 -7.45
CA ALA A 17 -1.24 0.55 -6.91
C ALA A 17 -0.20 1.65 -6.69
N SER A 18 -0.51 2.91 -7.01
CA SER A 18 0.37 4.03 -6.67
C SER A 18 0.49 4.17 -5.14
N ILE A 19 1.72 4.17 -4.62
CA ILE A 19 2.00 4.36 -3.19
C ILE A 19 1.47 5.72 -2.72
N GLU A 20 1.68 6.76 -3.52
CA GLU A 20 1.20 8.12 -3.22
C GLU A 20 -0.33 8.14 -3.08
N LYS A 21 -1.04 7.46 -3.99
CA LYS A 21 -2.50 7.37 -3.94
C LYS A 21 -2.98 6.61 -2.70
N VAL A 22 -2.36 5.47 -2.39
CA VAL A 22 -2.66 4.68 -1.18
C VAL A 22 -2.43 5.52 0.08
N VAL A 23 -1.33 6.26 0.15
CA VAL A 23 -1.00 7.16 1.27
C VAL A 23 -2.04 8.27 1.41
N SER A 24 -2.42 8.92 0.30
CA SER A 24 -3.41 9.99 0.30
C SER A 24 -4.78 9.50 0.77
N GLU A 25 -5.27 8.38 0.23
CA GLU A 25 -6.56 7.80 0.62
C GLU A 25 -6.56 7.28 2.06
N ALA A 26 -5.45 6.73 2.53
CA ALA A 26 -5.29 6.31 3.93
C ALA A 26 -5.27 7.52 4.87
N ALA A 27 -4.61 8.61 4.50
CA ALA A 27 -4.60 9.85 5.27
C ALA A 27 -6.00 10.50 5.35
N MET A 28 -6.77 10.47 4.26
CA MET A 28 -8.18 10.89 4.27
C MET A 28 -9.06 10.06 5.21
N LYS A 29 -8.66 8.83 5.52
CA LYS A 29 -9.31 7.96 6.52
C LYS A 29 -8.76 8.14 7.94
N GLY A 30 -7.92 9.15 8.17
CA GLY A 30 -7.38 9.50 9.47
C GLY A 30 -6.12 8.72 9.87
N LEU A 31 -5.47 8.01 8.95
CA LEU A 31 -4.23 7.29 9.24
C LEU A 31 -3.02 8.24 9.18
N GLY A 32 -2.15 8.16 10.18
CA GLY A 32 -0.88 8.87 10.20
C GLY A 32 0.07 8.35 9.13
N ARG A 33 0.85 9.26 8.52
CA ARG A 33 1.77 8.92 7.41
C ARG A 33 2.81 7.87 7.81
N GLU A 34 3.35 7.97 9.02
CA GLU A 34 4.30 6.99 9.59
C GLU A 34 3.67 5.60 9.69
N VAL A 35 2.46 5.51 10.25
CA VAL A 35 1.70 4.24 10.35
C VAL A 35 1.46 3.61 8.98
N ILE A 36 1.22 4.43 7.95
CA ILE A 36 1.00 3.94 6.59
C ILE A 36 2.29 3.32 6.02
N PHE A 37 3.42 4.02 6.17
CA PHE A 37 4.71 3.52 5.70
C PHE A 37 5.18 2.30 6.49
N ASP A 38 4.99 2.27 7.81
CA ASP A 38 5.30 1.11 8.65
C ASP A 38 4.50 -0.13 8.21
N CYS A 39 3.22 0.06 7.88
CA CYS A 39 2.40 -1.03 7.32
C CYS A 39 2.94 -1.50 5.96
N ILE A 40 3.32 -0.58 5.06
CA ILE A 40 3.86 -0.93 3.74
C ILE A 40 5.17 -1.70 3.88
N GLU A 41 6.08 -1.24 4.73
CA GLU A 41 7.35 -1.91 5.00
C GLU A 41 7.14 -3.26 5.66
N HIS A 42 6.19 -3.38 6.58
CA HIS A 42 5.79 -4.67 7.16
C HIS A 42 5.31 -5.66 6.09
N LEU A 43 4.40 -5.24 5.20
CA LEU A 43 3.92 -6.08 4.09
C LEU A 43 5.06 -6.51 3.17
N LYS A 44 6.01 -5.62 2.87
CA LYS A 44 7.20 -5.93 2.07
C LYS A 44 8.12 -6.93 2.77
N PHE A 45 8.36 -6.72 4.06
CA PHE A 45 9.21 -7.59 4.88
C PHE A 45 8.65 -9.01 4.99
N HIS A 46 7.33 -9.15 5.10
CA HIS A 46 6.65 -10.44 5.12
C HIS A 46 6.45 -11.06 3.74
N GLY A 47 6.86 -10.38 2.66
CA GLY A 47 6.66 -10.85 1.29
C GLY A 47 5.20 -10.83 0.83
N GLU A 48 4.34 -10.10 1.53
CA GLU A 48 2.91 -9.95 1.20
C GLU A 48 2.65 -8.83 0.19
N ALA A 49 3.60 -7.91 0.04
CA ALA A 49 3.60 -6.92 -1.02
C ALA A 49 4.99 -6.70 -1.60
N TYR A 50 5.07 -6.23 -2.84
CA TYR A 50 6.33 -5.84 -3.48
C TYR A 50 6.13 -4.61 -4.35
N GLU A 51 7.24 -3.96 -4.73
CA GLU A 51 7.21 -2.83 -5.65
C GLU A 51 7.49 -3.32 -7.09
N PRO A 52 6.47 -3.49 -7.96
CA PRO A 52 6.68 -3.92 -9.34
C PRO A 52 7.41 -2.86 -10.18
N LYS A 53 7.32 -1.60 -9.75
CA LYS A 53 7.99 -0.43 -10.30
C LYS A 53 8.14 0.58 -9.16
N ASN A 54 9.19 1.39 -9.21
CA ASN A 54 9.38 2.48 -8.24
C ASN A 54 8.10 3.35 -8.11
N GLY A 55 7.61 3.49 -6.88
CA GLY A 55 6.40 4.26 -6.56
C GLY A 55 5.08 3.50 -6.70
N GLU A 56 5.12 2.23 -7.10
CA GLU A 56 3.97 1.33 -7.14
C GLU A 56 4.14 0.21 -6.12
N ILE A 57 3.02 -0.27 -5.54
CA ILE A 57 2.99 -1.41 -4.64
C ILE A 57 1.92 -2.41 -5.09
N LYS A 58 2.25 -3.69 -5.03
CA LYS A 58 1.35 -4.79 -5.36
C LYS A 58 1.30 -5.80 -4.22
N TYR A 59 0.11 -6.07 -3.74
CA TYR A 59 -0.20 -7.12 -2.79
C TYR A 59 -0.30 -8.47 -3.53
N VAL A 60 0.25 -9.54 -2.94
CA VAL A 60 0.39 -10.86 -3.60
C VAL A 60 -0.53 -11.96 -3.07
N PHE A 61 -1.27 -11.71 -2.00
CA PHE A 61 -2.18 -12.69 -1.39
C PHE A 61 -3.67 -12.37 -1.62
#